data_AF-A0A8H5CY10-F1
#
_entry.id   AF-A0A8H5CY10-F1
#
_cell.length_a   1.000
_cell.length_b   1.000
_cell.length_c   1.000
_cell.angle_alpha   90.00
_cell.angle_beta   90.00
_cell.angle_gamma   90.00
#
_symmetry.space_group_name_H-M   'P 1'
#
loop_
_entity.id
_entity.type
_entity.pdbx_description
1 polymer ?
#
loop_
_entity_poly.entity_id
_entity_poly.type
_entity_poly.pdbx_seq_one_letter_code
_entity_poly.pdbx_strand_id
1 'polypeptide(L)'
;MGLFKQTRSGHQTASGSSNNPEKSTHTGIVVFWSFPSQQGVLIQTRLKSVKEQRSSNEAQLKELHEALNIEKSLRVESQDRTRLLNELTDLKKEICQLDQELGAYGACDPVKLEETKRAITLGKEAAIRWTDNYGVVLNYFTRQNGVSADDVRKYLGVPEDYEDQVY
;
A
#
# COMPACT_ATOMS: atom_id res chain seq x y z
N MET A 1 -24.04 -68.92 -1.39
CA MET A 1 -23.71 -69.43 -2.75
C MET A 1 -24.79 -68.92 -3.70
N GLY A 2 -24.47 -67.93 -4.54
CA GLY A 2 -25.38 -67.44 -5.57
C GLY A 2 -24.56 -67.15 -6.82
N LEU A 3 -24.66 -68.02 -7.82
CA LEU A 3 -24.03 -67.83 -9.12
C LEU A 3 -24.88 -66.85 -9.93
N PHE A 4 -24.40 -65.61 -10.08
CA PHE A 4 -24.96 -64.66 -11.02
C PHE A 4 -24.09 -64.68 -12.29
N LYS A 5 -24.58 -65.30 -13.37
CA LYS A 5 -23.91 -65.21 -14.68
C LYS A 5 -24.31 -63.89 -15.32
N GLN A 6 -23.35 -62.97 -15.45
CA GLN A 6 -23.49 -61.85 -16.35
C GLN A 6 -22.49 -62.01 -17.49
N THR A 7 -22.99 -62.39 -18.66
CA THR A 7 -22.24 -62.37 -19.92
C THR A 7 -22.07 -60.92 -20.35
N ARG A 8 -20.83 -60.42 -20.40
CA ARG A 8 -20.51 -59.10 -20.98
C ARG A 8 -19.52 -59.28 -22.12
N SER A 9 -20.04 -59.18 -23.34
CA SER A 9 -19.27 -58.89 -24.55
C SER A 9 -18.61 -57.52 -24.40
N GLY A 10 -17.32 -57.44 -24.65
CA GLY A 10 -16.51 -56.25 -24.41
C GLY A 10 -16.72 -55.13 -25.43
N HIS A 11 -16.73 -53.90 -24.94
CA HIS A 11 -16.06 -52.77 -25.59
C HIS A 11 -15.68 -51.75 -24.50
N GLN A 12 -14.37 -51.53 -24.34
CA GLN A 12 -13.81 -50.51 -23.44
C GLN A 12 -13.75 -49.17 -24.17
N THR A 13 -14.11 -48.09 -23.49
CA THR A 13 -13.44 -46.80 -23.64
C THR A 13 -13.15 -46.24 -22.25
N ALA A 14 -11.88 -45.97 -22.02
CA ALA A 14 -11.27 -45.58 -20.74
C ALA A 14 -11.68 -44.17 -20.28
N SER A 15 -11.72 -43.97 -18.95
CA SER A 15 -10.94 -42.93 -18.26
C SER A 15 -11.40 -42.82 -16.79
N GLY A 16 -10.46 -42.81 -15.84
CA GLY A 16 -10.69 -42.12 -14.56
C GLY A 16 -10.38 -42.90 -13.28
N SER A 17 -9.10 -42.87 -12.91
CA SER A 17 -8.57 -42.84 -11.54
C SER A 17 -8.75 -44.06 -10.64
N SER A 18 -7.75 -44.93 -10.76
CA SER A 18 -7.21 -45.82 -9.73
C SER A 18 -7.20 -45.20 -8.33
N ASN A 19 -7.68 -45.96 -7.35
CA ASN A 19 -6.93 -46.29 -6.12
C ASN A 19 -7.68 -47.36 -5.32
N ASN A 20 -7.38 -48.62 -5.61
CA ASN A 20 -7.61 -49.71 -4.66
C ASN A 20 -6.45 -50.71 -4.83
N PRO A 21 -5.75 -51.14 -3.76
CA PRO A 21 -4.63 -52.06 -3.91
C PRO A 21 -5.16 -53.48 -4.12
N GLU A 22 -5.27 -53.89 -5.39
CA GLU A 22 -5.41 -55.30 -5.76
C GLU A 22 -4.13 -56.05 -5.35
N LYS A 23 -4.16 -56.70 -4.18
CA LYS A 23 -3.09 -57.61 -3.79
C LYS A 23 -3.23 -58.88 -4.64
N SER A 24 -2.46 -58.98 -5.72
CA SER A 24 -2.33 -60.19 -6.53
C SER A 24 -0.97 -60.85 -6.26
N THR A 25 -1.00 -62.10 -5.78
CA THR A 25 0.18 -62.97 -5.69
C THR A 25 0.19 -63.89 -6.91
N HIS A 26 1.32 -63.90 -7.62
CA HIS A 26 1.52 -64.57 -8.90
C HIS A 26 1.54 -66.10 -8.78
N THR A 27 0.48 -66.77 -9.23
CA THR A 27 0.56 -68.06 -9.97
C THR A 27 -0.72 -68.17 -10.80
N GLY A 28 -0.61 -68.65 -12.04
CA GLY A 28 -1.59 -68.43 -13.12
C GLY A 28 -3.07 -68.67 -12.77
N ILE A 29 -3.92 -67.86 -13.43
CA ILE A 29 -5.37 -67.65 -13.28
C ILE A 29 -5.69 -66.40 -12.45
N VAL A 30 -6.15 -65.35 -13.14
CA VAL A 30 -6.71 -64.14 -12.53
C VAL A 30 -8.16 -64.44 -12.14
N VAL A 31 -8.41 -64.61 -10.84
CA VAL A 31 -9.76 -64.84 -10.30
C VAL A 31 -10.29 -63.52 -9.77
N PHE A 32 -11.37 -63.02 -10.39
CA PHE A 32 -12.08 -61.83 -9.91
C PHE A 32 -13.19 -62.26 -8.94
N TRP A 33 -13.11 -61.81 -7.69
CA TRP A 33 -14.18 -61.95 -6.70
C TRP A 33 -14.58 -60.60 -6.14
N SER A 34 -15.88 -60.40 -5.96
CA SER A 34 -16.45 -59.26 -5.24
C SER A 34 -17.31 -59.78 -4.11
N PHE A 35 -17.06 -59.36 -2.87
CA PHE A 35 -17.88 -59.78 -1.73
C PHE A 35 -19.05 -58.81 -1.56
N PRO A 36 -20.31 -59.28 -1.52
CA PRO A 36 -21.47 -58.41 -1.26
C PRO A 36 -21.33 -57.60 0.04
N SER A 37 -20.62 -58.15 1.03
CA SER A 37 -20.30 -57.47 2.29
C SER A 37 -19.38 -56.26 2.11
N GLN A 38 -18.49 -56.24 1.10
CA GLN A 38 -17.60 -55.09 0.84
C GLN A 38 -18.39 -53.87 0.36
N GLN A 39 -19.40 -54.05 -0.49
CA GLN A 39 -20.28 -52.95 -0.90
C GLN A 39 -21.07 -52.40 0.30
N GLY A 40 -21.56 -53.28 1.18
CA GLY A 40 -22.21 -52.88 2.42
C GLY A 40 -21.30 -52.08 3.35
N VAL A 41 -20.04 -52.50 3.51
CA VAL A 41 -19.04 -51.78 4.32
C VAL A 41 -18.74 -50.40 3.71
N LEU A 42 -18.53 -50.31 2.40
CA LEU A 42 -18.28 -49.03 1.71
C LEU A 42 -19.43 -48.03 1.90
N ILE A 43 -20.67 -48.48 1.73
CA ILE A 43 -21.87 -47.66 1.95
C ILE A 43 -21.95 -47.22 3.41
N GLN A 44 -21.66 -48.10 4.38
CA GLN A 44 -21.65 -47.75 5.80
C GLN A 44 -20.56 -46.73 6.16
N THR A 45 -19.34 -46.88 5.64
CA THR A 45 -18.26 -45.89 5.84
C THR A 45 -18.62 -44.54 5.22
N ARG A 46 -19.21 -44.54 4.01
CA ARG A 46 -19.67 -43.31 3.38
C ARG A 46 -20.79 -42.64 4.18
N LEU A 47 -21.73 -43.42 4.70
CA LEU A 47 -22.82 -42.95 5.53
C LEU A 47 -22.31 -42.38 6.86
N LYS A 48 -21.30 -43.01 7.49
CA LYS A 48 -20.64 -42.47 8.69
C LYS A 48 -19.94 -41.14 8.40
N SER A 49 -19.14 -41.08 7.33
CA SER A 49 -18.45 -39.85 6.92
C SER A 49 -19.41 -38.70 6.64
N VAL A 50 -20.50 -38.95 5.90
CA VAL A 50 -21.52 -37.93 5.62
C VAL A 50 -22.24 -37.50 6.91
N LYS A 51 -22.47 -38.40 7.87
CA LYS A 51 -23.04 -38.04 9.17
C LYS A 51 -22.09 -37.18 10.00
N GLU A 52 -20.79 -37.49 10.03
CA GLU A 52 -19.77 -36.68 10.70
C GLU A 52 -19.63 -35.29 10.06
N GLN A 53 -19.63 -35.22 8.73
CA GLN A 53 -19.64 -33.94 8.01
C GLN A 53 -20.89 -33.13 8.33
N ARG A 54 -22.07 -33.77 8.35
CA ARG A 54 -23.31 -33.12 8.74
C ARG A 54 -23.24 -32.58 10.17
N SER A 55 -22.77 -33.37 11.14
CA SER A 55 -22.66 -32.90 12.53
C SER A 55 -21.64 -31.78 12.67
N SER A 56 -20.52 -31.84 11.93
CA SER A 56 -19.51 -30.79 11.92
C SER A 56 -20.07 -29.49 11.33
N ASN A 57 -20.76 -29.56 10.20
CA ASN A 57 -21.39 -28.39 9.57
C ASN A 57 -22.52 -27.82 10.45
N GLU A 58 -23.31 -28.66 11.12
CA GLU A 58 -24.33 -28.21 12.06
C GLU A 58 -23.70 -27.50 13.28
N ALA A 59 -22.56 -27.97 13.77
CA ALA A 59 -21.81 -27.30 14.83
C ALA A 59 -21.26 -25.94 14.38
N GLN A 60 -20.63 -25.88 13.20
CA GLN A 60 -20.13 -24.64 12.61
C GLN A 60 -21.26 -23.63 12.35
N LEU A 61 -22.42 -24.09 11.88
CA LEU A 61 -23.59 -23.22 11.68
C LEU A 61 -24.10 -22.62 12.99
N LYS A 62 -24.06 -23.39 14.09
CA LYS A 62 -24.45 -22.89 15.41
C LYS A 62 -23.46 -21.84 15.91
N GLU A 63 -22.17 -22.14 15.83
CA GLU A 63 -21.10 -21.22 16.22
C GLU A 63 -21.18 -19.90 15.43
N LEU A 64 -21.36 -19.98 14.10
CA LEU A 64 -21.54 -18.80 13.25
C LEU A 64 -22.80 -18.00 13.61
N HIS A 65 -23.92 -18.66 13.93
CA HIS A 65 -25.12 -17.97 14.37
C HIS A 65 -24.93 -17.29 15.73
N GLU A 66 -24.26 -17.93 16.68
CA GLU A 66 -23.92 -17.36 17.98
C GLU A 66 -23.03 -16.13 17.81
N ALA A 67 -21.96 -16.25 17.00
CA ALA A 67 -21.08 -15.12 16.66
C ALA A 67 -21.85 -13.97 15.99
N LEU A 68 -22.76 -14.27 15.05
CA LEU A 68 -23.60 -13.26 14.41
C LEU A 68 -24.52 -12.56 15.39
N ASN A 69 -25.11 -13.30 16.33
CA ASN A 69 -26.01 -12.72 17.32
C ASN A 69 -25.26 -11.83 18.30
N ILE A 70 -24.03 -12.20 18.69
CA ILE A 70 -23.13 -11.37 19.50
C ILE A 70 -22.77 -10.09 18.72
N GLU A 71 -22.33 -10.19 17.47
CA GLU A 71 -21.99 -9.01 16.67
C GLU A 71 -23.20 -8.10 16.41
N LYS A 72 -24.39 -8.67 16.17
CA LYS A 72 -25.64 -7.91 16.04
C LYS A 72 -26.03 -7.18 17.33
N SER A 73 -25.81 -7.80 18.50
CA SER A 73 -26.11 -7.17 19.79
C SER A 73 -25.09 -6.09 20.18
N LEU A 74 -23.87 -6.16 19.66
CA LEU A 74 -22.85 -5.12 19.82
C LEU A 74 -23.02 -3.96 18.82
N ARG A 75 -23.48 -4.27 17.60
CA ARG A 75 -23.70 -3.31 16.51
C ARG A 75 -25.18 -2.97 16.35
N VAL A 76 -25.88 -2.74 17.45
CA VAL A 76 -27.27 -2.28 17.37
C VAL A 76 -27.29 -0.95 16.62
N GLU A 77 -28.08 -0.92 15.55
CA GLU A 77 -28.28 0.24 14.72
C GLU A 77 -29.16 1.24 15.48
N SER A 78 -28.53 2.01 16.37
CA SER A 78 -29.18 3.08 17.12
C SER A 78 -29.12 4.39 16.35
N GLN A 79 -30.08 5.28 16.59
CA GLN A 79 -30.04 6.63 16.01
C GLN A 79 -28.75 7.37 16.38
N ASP A 80 -28.23 7.14 17.59
CA ASP A 80 -26.96 7.72 18.05
C ASP A 80 -25.77 7.19 17.26
N ARG A 81 -25.73 5.89 16.95
CA ARG A 81 -24.67 5.31 16.11
C ARG A 81 -24.68 5.92 14.72
N THR A 82 -25.86 6.07 14.11
CA THR A 82 -25.99 6.69 12.78
C THR A 82 -25.56 8.17 12.81
N ARG A 83 -25.93 8.91 13.86
CA ARG A 83 -25.48 10.29 14.06
C ARG A 83 -23.95 10.38 14.20
N LEU A 84 -23.35 9.57 15.07
CA LEU A 84 -21.89 9.53 15.27
C LEU A 84 -21.14 9.12 14.00
N LEU A 85 -21.68 8.19 13.21
CA LEU A 85 -21.08 7.81 11.93
C LEU A 85 -21.13 8.97 10.92
N ASN A 86 -22.26 9.69 10.86
CA ASN A 86 -22.38 10.87 10.00
C ASN A 86 -21.40 11.98 10.45
N GLU A 87 -21.35 12.29 11.75
CA GLU A 87 -20.40 13.25 12.32
C GLU A 87 -18.95 12.85 12.00
N LEU A 88 -18.59 11.58 12.17
CA LEU A 88 -17.26 11.07 11.81
C LEU A 88 -16.97 11.29 10.32
N THR A 89 -17.94 11.01 9.44
CA THR A 89 -17.75 11.24 8.00
C THR A 89 -17.58 12.72 7.66
N ASP A 90 -18.28 13.61 8.36
CA ASP A 90 -18.19 15.05 8.11
C ASP A 90 -16.89 15.62 8.66
N LEU A 91 -16.46 15.23 9.87
CA LEU A 91 -15.15 15.59 10.41
C LEU A 91 -14.01 15.12 9.51
N LYS A 92 -14.11 13.92 8.91
CA LYS A 92 -13.10 13.44 7.95
C LYS A 92 -13.04 14.30 6.69
N LYS A 93 -14.17 14.80 6.20
CA LYS A 93 -14.19 15.73 5.07
C LYS A 93 -13.56 17.06 5.45
N GLU A 94 -13.88 17.57 6.63
CA GLU A 94 -13.33 18.82 7.16
C GLU A 94 -11.81 18.75 7.31
N ILE A 95 -11.28 17.65 7.87
CA ILE A 95 -9.82 17.43 7.94
C ILE A 95 -9.20 17.46 6.54
N CYS A 96 -9.80 16.80 5.55
CA CYS A 96 -9.29 16.80 4.19
C CYS A 96 -9.30 18.21 3.56
N GLN A 97 -10.32 19.01 3.85
CA GLN A 97 -10.39 20.41 3.40
C GLN A 97 -9.31 21.26 4.07
N LEU A 98 -9.16 21.15 5.39
CA LEU A 98 -8.16 21.89 6.16
C LEU A 98 -6.73 21.50 5.75
N ASP A 99 -6.47 20.23 5.46
CA ASP A 99 -5.17 19.78 4.94
C ASP A 99 -4.88 20.35 3.54
N GLN A 100 -5.90 20.49 2.69
CA GLN A 100 -5.76 21.14 1.39
C GLN A 100 -5.46 22.64 1.54
N GLU A 101 -6.18 23.32 2.44
CA GLU A 101 -5.94 24.73 2.76
C GLU A 101 -4.53 24.92 3.35
N LEU A 102 -4.14 24.10 4.33
CA LEU A 102 -2.78 24.11 4.89
C LEU A 102 -1.71 23.83 3.83
N GLY A 103 -1.97 22.93 2.88
CA GLY A 103 -1.10 22.70 1.73
C GLY A 103 -0.93 23.94 0.87
N ALA A 104 -2.00 24.72 0.65
CA ALA A 104 -1.93 25.99 -0.05
C ALA A 104 -1.15 27.05 0.75
N TYR A 105 -1.25 27.06 2.07
CA TYR A 105 -0.47 27.94 2.95
C TYR A 105 0.95 27.42 3.27
N GLY A 106 1.29 26.19 2.90
CA GLY A 106 2.59 25.55 3.19
C GLY A 106 3.78 26.22 2.52
N ALA A 107 3.55 27.10 1.53
CA ALA A 107 4.57 27.98 0.97
C ALA A 107 5.00 29.11 1.92
N CYS A 108 4.24 29.36 2.99
CA CYS A 108 4.44 30.43 3.96
C CYS A 108 4.84 29.89 5.35
N ASP A 109 5.77 28.94 5.40
CA ASP A 109 6.40 28.55 6.66
C ASP A 109 7.14 29.78 7.24
N PRO A 110 6.72 30.31 8.41
CA PRO A 110 7.31 31.51 8.98
C PRO A 110 8.80 31.33 9.26
N VAL A 111 9.26 30.10 9.54
CA VAL A 111 10.68 29.82 9.79
C VAL A 111 11.49 30.00 8.52
N LYS A 112 11.06 29.38 7.41
CA LYS A 112 11.72 29.54 6.10
C LYS A 112 11.68 30.98 5.60
N LEU A 113 10.56 31.67 5.83
CA LEU A 113 10.43 33.08 5.47
C LEU A 113 11.44 33.95 6.25
N GLU A 114 11.59 33.73 7.55
CA GLU A 114 12.59 34.46 8.35
C GLU A 114 14.03 34.11 7.97
N GLU A 115 14.32 32.85 7.63
CA GLU A 115 15.63 32.44 7.10
C GLU A 115 15.96 33.15 5.78
N THR A 116 15.03 33.18 4.82
CA THR A 116 15.24 33.88 3.55
C THR A 116 15.40 35.38 3.73
N LYS A 117 14.63 36.01 4.62
CA LYS A 117 14.81 37.44 4.97
C LYS A 117 16.21 37.71 5.52
N ARG A 118 16.70 36.89 6.46
CA ARG A 118 18.05 37.02 7.02
C ARG A 118 19.13 36.83 5.96
N ALA A 119 18.94 35.89 5.04
CA ALA A 119 19.86 35.68 3.92
C ALA A 119 19.89 36.90 2.99
N ILE A 120 18.73 37.51 2.69
CA ILE A 120 18.63 38.73 1.88
C ILE A 120 19.31 39.91 2.57
N THR A 121 19.08 40.11 3.87
CA THR A 121 19.73 41.20 4.62
C THR A 121 21.24 41.04 4.62
N LEU A 122 21.74 39.83 4.90
CA LEU A 122 23.17 39.54 4.86
C LEU A 122 23.75 39.75 3.45
N GLY A 123 23.05 39.31 2.41
CA GLY A 123 23.45 39.51 1.02
C GLY A 123 23.53 40.99 0.65
N LYS A 124 22.56 41.80 1.10
CA LYS A 124 22.55 43.25 0.91
C LYS A 124 23.71 43.93 1.63
N GLU A 125 23.94 43.59 2.90
CA GLU A 125 25.06 44.13 3.68
C GLU A 125 26.40 43.75 3.06
N ALA A 126 26.55 42.51 2.61
CA ALA A 126 27.74 42.04 1.92
C ALA A 126 27.96 42.81 0.60
N ALA A 127 26.92 42.99 -0.21
CA ALA A 127 26.99 43.75 -1.45
C ALA A 127 27.43 45.19 -1.19
N ILE A 128 26.80 45.88 -0.24
CA ILE A 128 27.17 47.25 0.19
C ILE A 128 28.65 47.31 0.61
N ARG A 129 29.09 46.36 1.44
CA ARG A 129 30.48 46.31 1.92
C ARG A 129 31.47 46.12 0.78
N TRP A 130 31.15 45.26 -0.18
CA TRP A 130 32.00 45.03 -1.35
C TRP A 130 32.01 46.23 -2.30
N THR A 131 30.89 46.93 -2.45
CA THR A 131 30.82 48.20 -3.20
C THR A 131 31.70 49.28 -2.55
N ASP A 132 31.66 49.42 -1.22
CA ASP A 132 32.53 50.37 -0.50
C ASP A 132 34.02 50.00 -0.66
N ASN A 133 34.36 48.71 -0.50
CA ASN A 133 35.72 48.23 -0.74
C ASN A 133 36.19 48.53 -2.18
N TYR A 134 35.32 48.34 -3.16
CA TYR A 134 35.60 48.70 -4.55
C TYR A 134 35.88 50.20 -4.70
N GLY A 135 35.06 51.07 -4.09
CA GLY A 135 35.27 52.51 -4.08
C GLY A 135 36.61 52.93 -3.46
N VAL A 136 37.03 52.28 -2.37
CA VAL A 136 38.34 52.51 -1.74
C VAL A 136 39.48 52.14 -2.67
N VAL A 137 39.40 50.98 -3.33
CA VAL A 137 40.42 50.52 -4.29
C VAL A 137 40.48 51.45 -5.51
N LEU A 138 39.34 51.85 -6.04
CA LEU A 138 39.25 52.80 -7.16
C LEU A 138 39.89 54.16 -6.81
N ASN A 139 39.59 54.68 -5.62
CA ASN A 139 40.19 55.92 -5.12
C ASN A 139 41.71 55.80 -4.91
N TYR A 140 42.19 54.64 -4.46
CA TYR A 140 43.63 54.41 -4.29
C TYR A 140 44.37 54.44 -5.64
N PHE A 141 43.88 53.70 -6.64
CA PHE A 141 44.52 53.63 -7.97
C PHE A 141 44.48 54.98 -8.71
N THR A 142 43.39 55.71 -8.59
CA THR A 142 43.25 57.03 -9.24
C THR A 142 44.13 58.09 -8.59
N ARG A 143 44.26 58.09 -7.26
CA ARG A 143 45.04 59.12 -6.53
C ARG A 143 46.53 58.81 -6.41
N GLN A 144 46.91 57.55 -6.20
CA GLN A 144 48.31 57.16 -5.94
C GLN A 144 49.05 56.69 -7.19
N ASN A 145 48.36 56.02 -8.12
CA ASN A 145 48.98 55.42 -9.29
C ASN A 145 48.70 56.21 -10.58
N GLY A 146 47.83 57.23 -10.54
CA GLY A 146 47.49 58.07 -11.69
C GLY A 146 46.75 57.33 -12.81
N VAL A 147 46.16 56.17 -12.51
CA VAL A 147 45.40 55.36 -13.48
C VAL A 147 43.99 55.95 -13.63
N SER A 148 43.48 56.01 -14.86
CA SER A 148 42.12 56.51 -15.09
C SER A 148 41.07 55.59 -14.46
N ALA A 149 39.98 56.17 -13.95
CA ALA A 149 38.89 55.38 -13.35
C ALA A 149 38.24 54.43 -14.37
N ASP A 150 38.19 54.82 -15.65
CA ASP A 150 37.64 54.02 -16.74
C ASP A 150 38.48 52.76 -17.02
N ASP A 151 39.80 52.88 -16.98
CA ASP A 151 40.70 51.73 -17.17
C ASP A 151 40.55 50.70 -16.04
N VAL A 152 40.40 51.18 -14.80
CA VAL A 152 40.16 50.32 -13.63
C VAL A 152 38.79 49.65 -13.70
N ARG A 153 37.74 50.38 -14.08
CA ARG A 153 36.39 49.82 -14.29
C ARG A 153 36.39 48.72 -15.34
N LYS A 154 37.00 48.98 -16.50
CA LYS A 154 37.11 48.03 -17.60
C LYS A 154 37.90 46.79 -17.19
N TYR A 155 38.98 46.95 -16.41
CA TYR A 155 39.77 45.83 -15.90
C TYR A 155 38.98 44.95 -14.90
N LEU A 156 38.19 45.57 -14.04
CA LEU A 156 37.34 44.87 -13.06
C LEU A 156 36.03 44.33 -13.65
N GLY A 157 35.77 44.57 -14.94
CA GLY A 157 34.55 44.13 -15.63
C GLY A 157 33.30 44.84 -15.14
N VAL A 158 33.44 46.06 -14.60
CA VAL A 158 32.30 46.86 -14.13
C VAL A 158 31.59 47.47 -15.33
N PRO A 159 30.28 47.24 -15.50
CA PRO A 159 29.48 47.83 -16.58
C PRO A 159 29.47 49.36 -16.54
N GLU A 160 29.35 50.03 -17.69
CA GLU A 160 29.26 51.51 -17.75
C GLU A 160 27.97 52.06 -17.14
N ASP A 161 26.91 51.25 -17.07
CA ASP A 161 25.62 51.57 -16.44
C ASP A 161 25.59 51.27 -14.94
N TYR A 162 26.74 50.96 -14.34
CA TYR A 162 26.85 50.78 -12.90
C TYR A 162 26.66 52.13 -12.19
N GLU A 163 25.48 52.33 -11.60
CA GLU A 163 25.24 53.44 -10.69
C GLU A 163 25.68 53.03 -9.27
N ASP A 164 26.58 53.82 -8.68
CA ASP A 164 26.85 53.77 -7.25
C ASP A 164 25.51 53.99 -6.54
N GLN A 165 25.02 52.99 -5.80
CA GLN A 165 23.77 53.11 -5.07
C GLN A 165 23.90 54.24 -4.04
N VAL A 166 23.42 55.43 -4.39
CA VAL A 166 23.24 56.55 -3.46
C VAL A 166 22.06 56.18 -2.56
N TYR A 167 22.33 56.12 -1.26
CA TYR A 167 21.35 55.82 -0.21
C TYR A 167 20.10 56.70 -0.23
#